data_AF-A0A0G2IVM7-F1
#
_entry.id   AF-A0A0G2IVM7-F1
#
_cell.length_a   1.000
_cell.length_b   1.000
_cell.length_c   1.000
_cell.angle_alpha   90.00
_cell.angle_beta   90.00
_cell.angle_gamma   90.00
#
_symmetry.space_group_name_H-M   'P 1'
#
loop_
_entity.id
_entity.type
_entity.pdbx_description
1 polymer ?
#
loop_
_entity_poly.entity_id
_entity_poly.type
_entity_poly.pdbx_seq_one_letter_code
_entity_poly.pdbx_strand_id
1 'polypeptide(L)'
;QATAVVSARAIPNGWRPAIVTPGIAKYKTTHFEPFRSIIAGADDALENATAYLCVGFGFNDTHIQPKLLERWKQGDAFLVILTKTLSENAKAMLDRANGKKFLALEEARSGGTYMWSHRQQGEIGGVDLWKLSDFLEHTI
;
A
#
# COMPACT_ATOMS: atom_id res chain seq x y z
N GLN A 1 -3.47 -29.28 -6.60
CA GLN A 1 -2.44 -28.30 -6.19
C GLN A 1 -2.89 -26.94 -6.70
N ALA A 2 -2.72 -25.88 -5.92
CA ALA A 2 -3.02 -24.54 -6.37
C ALA A 2 -1.78 -23.67 -6.19
N THR A 3 -1.61 -22.69 -7.07
CA THR A 3 -0.35 -21.95 -7.22
C THR A 3 -0.68 -20.50 -7.45
N ALA A 4 0.01 -19.63 -6.71
CA ALA A 4 -0.02 -18.20 -6.96
C ALA A 4 0.76 -17.89 -8.24
N VAL A 5 0.14 -17.20 -9.19
CA VAL A 5 0.85 -16.72 -10.38
C VAL A 5 0.80 -15.20 -10.35
N VAL A 6 1.95 -14.58 -10.16
CA VAL A 6 2.10 -13.12 -10.20
C VAL A 6 2.15 -12.65 -11.66
N SER A 7 1.44 -11.54 -11.95
CA SER A 7 1.48 -10.86 -13.25
C SER A 7 1.08 -11.71 -14.47
N ALA A 8 0.25 -12.74 -14.29
CA ALA A 8 -0.30 -13.51 -15.40
C ALA A 8 -1.25 -12.67 -16.25
N ARG A 9 -0.94 -12.51 -17.55
CA ARG A 9 -1.81 -11.79 -18.51
C ARG A 9 -2.96 -12.64 -19.05
N ALA A 10 -2.93 -13.94 -18.82
CA ALA A 10 -3.95 -14.90 -19.18
C ALA A 10 -3.94 -16.07 -18.19
N ILE A 11 -5.06 -16.79 -18.10
CA ILE A 11 -5.16 -17.99 -17.27
C ILE A 11 -4.29 -19.09 -17.90
N PRO A 12 -3.33 -19.69 -17.18
CA PRO A 12 -2.50 -20.76 -17.74
C PRO A 12 -3.33 -21.97 -18.19
N ASN A 13 -2.89 -22.64 -19.26
CA ASN A 13 -3.58 -23.81 -19.80
C ASN A 13 -3.74 -24.91 -18.74
N GLY A 14 -4.97 -25.39 -18.56
CA GLY A 14 -5.30 -26.42 -17.56
C GLY A 14 -5.58 -25.89 -16.15
N TRP A 15 -5.55 -24.57 -15.93
CA TRP A 15 -5.83 -23.94 -14.65
C TRP A 15 -7.20 -23.23 -14.66
N ARG A 16 -7.79 -23.06 -13.47
CA ARG A 16 -9.04 -22.30 -13.27
C ARG A 16 -8.82 -21.23 -12.20
N PRO A 17 -9.30 -19.99 -12.40
CA PRO A 17 -9.27 -18.98 -11.35
C PRO A 17 -10.03 -19.44 -10.11
N ALA A 18 -9.52 -19.10 -8.94
CA ALA A 18 -10.18 -19.32 -7.67
C ALA A 18 -10.29 -18.00 -6.92
N ILE A 19 -11.48 -17.69 -6.40
CA ILE A 19 -11.75 -16.50 -5.58
C ILE A 19 -12.20 -17.00 -4.21
N VAL A 20 -11.64 -16.44 -3.14
CA VAL A 20 -12.15 -16.66 -1.78
C VAL A 20 -13.24 -15.64 -1.53
N THR A 21 -14.49 -16.10 -1.47
CA THR A 21 -15.64 -15.22 -1.23
C THR A 21 -15.70 -14.79 0.25
N PRO A 22 -16.21 -13.57 0.55
CA PRO A 22 -16.48 -13.16 1.93
C PRO A 22 -17.48 -14.12 2.60
N GLY A 23 -17.21 -14.58 3.82
CA GLY A 23 -18.11 -15.47 4.58
C GLY A 23 -17.41 -16.28 5.68
N ILE A 24 -18.18 -16.95 6.53
CA ILE A 24 -17.67 -17.72 7.70
C ILE A 24 -16.70 -18.85 7.28
N ALA A 25 -16.89 -19.42 6.08
CA ALA A 25 -16.01 -20.42 5.49
C ALA A 25 -14.61 -19.90 5.08
N LYS A 26 -14.40 -18.57 5.05
CA LYS A 26 -13.12 -17.91 4.79
C LYS A 26 -12.04 -18.36 5.77
N TYR A 27 -12.38 -18.47 7.06
CA TYR A 27 -11.41 -18.79 8.13
C TYR A 27 -10.89 -20.22 8.07
N LYS A 28 -11.72 -21.18 7.63
CA LYS A 28 -11.27 -22.56 7.45
C LYS A 28 -10.45 -22.72 6.17
N THR A 29 -10.86 -22.06 5.09
CA THR A 29 -10.25 -22.27 3.76
C THR A 29 -8.87 -21.61 3.61
N THR A 30 -8.60 -20.47 4.24
CA THR A 30 -7.29 -19.78 4.16
C THR A 30 -6.15 -20.49 4.89
N HIS A 31 -6.45 -21.43 5.79
CA HIS A 31 -5.46 -22.29 6.44
C HIS A 31 -5.09 -23.52 5.59
N PHE A 32 -5.69 -23.69 4.42
CA PHE A 32 -5.32 -24.75 3.47
C PHE A 32 -4.52 -24.18 2.29
N GLU A 33 -3.68 -25.01 1.69
CA GLU A 33 -3.02 -24.67 0.44
C GLU A 33 -4.05 -24.34 -0.65
N PRO A 34 -3.83 -23.28 -1.46
CA PRO A 34 -2.58 -22.53 -1.65
C PRO A 34 -2.46 -21.24 -0.82
N PHE A 35 -3.48 -20.94 -0.03
CA PHE A 35 -3.68 -19.59 0.53
C PHE A 35 -2.65 -19.25 1.60
N ARG A 36 -2.18 -20.25 2.37
CA ARG A 36 -1.05 -20.08 3.28
C ARG A 36 0.21 -19.65 2.54
N SER A 37 0.57 -20.34 1.45
CA SER A 37 1.73 -19.98 0.63
C SER A 37 1.61 -18.60 -0.01
N ILE A 38 0.41 -18.20 -0.44
CA ILE A 38 0.14 -16.85 -0.96
C ILE A 38 0.34 -15.78 0.12
N ILE A 39 -0.21 -16.00 1.31
CA ILE A 39 -0.06 -15.08 2.44
C ILE A 39 1.42 -14.98 2.84
N ALA A 40 2.11 -16.12 2.95
CA ALA A 40 3.54 -16.15 3.27
C ALA A 40 4.39 -15.41 2.22
N GLY A 41 4.08 -15.58 0.93
CA GLY A 41 4.76 -14.84 -0.13
C GLY A 41 4.47 -13.33 -0.11
N ALA A 42 3.25 -12.93 0.22
CA ALA A 42 2.91 -11.52 0.41
C ALA A 42 3.61 -10.92 1.64
N ASP A 43 3.69 -11.70 2.71
CA ASP A 43 4.40 -11.33 3.94
C ASP A 43 5.90 -11.15 3.68
N ASP A 44 6.53 -12.09 2.98
CA ASP A 44 7.95 -12.00 2.58
C ASP A 44 8.20 -10.79 1.67
N ALA A 45 7.31 -10.53 0.71
CA ALA A 45 7.40 -9.34 -0.14
C ALA A 45 7.27 -8.04 0.67
N LEU A 46 6.37 -8.01 1.68
CA LEU A 46 6.25 -6.88 2.59
C LEU A 46 7.51 -6.72 3.44
N GLU A 47 8.06 -7.79 3.99
CA GLU A 47 9.26 -7.76 4.85
C GLU A 47 10.51 -7.31 4.08
N ASN A 48 10.66 -7.73 2.82
CA ASN A 48 11.84 -7.44 2.00
C ASN A 48 11.74 -6.16 1.16
N ALA A 49 10.59 -5.49 1.14
CA ALA A 49 10.40 -4.28 0.35
C ALA A 49 11.31 -3.12 0.80
N THR A 50 11.87 -2.39 -0.18
CA THR A 50 12.65 -1.17 0.04
C THR A 50 11.77 0.09 0.02
N ALA A 51 10.54 -0.01 -0.49
CA ALA A 51 9.57 1.06 -0.51
C ALA A 51 8.14 0.51 -0.58
N TYR A 52 7.19 1.31 -0.11
CA TYR A 52 5.76 1.03 -0.18
C TYR A 52 5.04 2.16 -0.89
N LEU A 53 4.09 1.81 -1.76
CA LEU A 53 3.16 2.76 -2.37
C LEU A 53 1.74 2.42 -1.91
N CYS A 54 1.16 3.32 -1.12
CA CYS A 54 -0.19 3.23 -0.60
C CYS A 54 -1.11 4.15 -1.40
N VAL A 55 -2.08 3.61 -2.13
CA VAL A 55 -3.05 4.40 -2.92
C VAL A 55 -4.44 4.26 -2.30
N GLY A 56 -5.03 5.38 -1.87
CA GLY A 56 -6.35 5.41 -1.21
C GLY A 56 -6.42 4.61 0.10
N PHE A 57 -5.26 4.31 0.71
CA PHE A 57 -5.19 3.48 1.90
C PHE A 57 -5.54 4.30 3.16
N GLY A 58 -6.61 3.91 3.83
CA GLY A 58 -7.12 4.64 5.01
C GLY A 58 -6.37 4.40 6.33
N PHE A 59 -5.37 3.49 6.35
CA PHE A 59 -4.59 3.10 7.54
C PHE A 59 -5.44 2.65 8.74
N ASN A 60 -6.35 1.70 8.48
CA ASN A 60 -7.18 1.03 9.48
C ASN A 60 -7.22 -0.50 9.28
N ASP A 61 -6.16 -1.08 8.73
CA ASP A 61 -6.10 -2.52 8.43
C ASP A 61 -5.34 -3.27 9.54
N THR A 62 -5.92 -4.32 10.10
CA THR A 62 -5.30 -5.05 11.23
C THR A 62 -4.21 -6.04 10.82
N HIS A 63 -4.06 -6.35 9.54
CA HIS A 63 -3.16 -7.39 9.05
C HIS A 63 -1.95 -6.81 8.28
N ILE A 64 -2.19 -5.83 7.40
CA ILE A 64 -1.15 -5.23 6.54
C ILE A 64 -0.45 -4.07 7.25
N GLN A 65 -1.22 -3.21 7.93
CA GLN A 65 -0.67 -2.00 8.54
C GLN A 65 0.40 -2.29 9.60
N PRO A 66 0.27 -3.29 10.49
CA PRO A 66 1.31 -3.57 11.47
C PRO A 66 2.65 -3.94 10.81
N LYS A 67 2.63 -4.78 9.77
CA LYS A 67 3.84 -5.23 9.07
C LYS A 67 4.51 -4.10 8.28
N LEU A 68 3.72 -3.32 7.55
CA LEU A 68 4.20 -2.13 6.85
C LEU A 68 4.84 -1.15 7.82
N LEU A 69 4.15 -0.88 8.95
CA LEU A 69 4.65 0.02 9.98
C LEU A 69 5.90 -0.49 10.66
N GLU A 70 5.95 -1.78 10.98
CA GLU A 70 7.12 -2.41 11.57
C GLU A 70 8.33 -2.23 10.65
N ARG A 71 8.20 -2.58 9.37
CA ARG A 71 9.30 -2.48 8.43
C ARG A 71 9.72 -1.04 8.12
N TRP A 72 8.76 -0.12 7.99
CA TRP A 72 9.03 1.31 7.83
C TRP A 72 9.68 1.93 9.09
N LYS A 73 9.29 1.51 10.30
CA LYS A 73 9.83 2.04 11.57
C LYS A 73 11.16 1.39 11.98
N GLN A 74 11.36 0.10 11.71
CA GLN A 74 12.60 -0.59 12.07
C GLN A 74 13.66 -0.48 10.96
N GLY A 75 13.25 -0.42 9.70
CA GLY A 75 14.13 -0.32 8.53
C GLY A 75 14.29 1.09 7.95
N ASP A 76 14.85 1.12 6.75
CA ASP A 76 15.03 2.32 5.90
C ASP A 76 14.06 2.37 4.72
N ALA A 77 12.96 1.60 4.78
CA ALA A 77 11.97 1.57 3.71
C ALA A 77 11.34 2.96 3.50
N PHE A 78 11.09 3.32 2.24
CA PHE A 78 10.44 4.58 1.90
C PHE A 78 8.93 4.41 1.78
N LEU A 79 8.13 5.24 2.45
CA LEU A 79 6.66 5.18 2.37
C LEU A 79 6.10 6.28 1.47
N VAL A 80 5.44 5.93 0.37
CA VAL A 80 4.65 6.84 -0.49
C VAL A 80 3.16 6.64 -0.22
N ILE A 81 2.42 7.72 -0.01
CA ILE A 81 0.97 7.70 0.18
C ILE A 81 0.34 8.65 -0.83
N LEU A 82 -0.55 8.13 -1.66
CA LEU A 82 -1.41 8.89 -2.57
C LEU A 82 -2.85 8.76 -2.09
N THR A 83 -3.50 9.85 -1.73
CA THR A 83 -4.91 9.82 -1.32
C THR A 83 -5.57 11.15 -1.60
N LYS A 84 -6.88 11.19 -1.83
CA LYS A 84 -7.58 12.47 -1.94
C LYS A 84 -7.50 13.27 -0.63
N THR A 85 -7.62 12.58 0.50
CA THR A 85 -7.52 13.18 1.83
C THR A 85 -6.83 12.19 2.78
N LEU A 86 -5.85 12.66 3.53
CA LEU A 86 -5.23 11.88 4.60
C LEU A 86 -6.21 11.76 5.77
N SER A 87 -6.42 10.53 6.24
CA SER A 87 -7.17 10.29 7.46
C SER A 87 -6.42 10.83 8.68
N GLU A 88 -7.14 11.20 9.74
CA GLU A 88 -6.51 11.66 10.98
C GLU A 88 -5.57 10.60 11.57
N ASN A 89 -5.90 9.32 11.42
CA ASN A 89 -5.01 8.21 11.81
C ASN A 89 -3.72 8.19 10.98
N ALA A 90 -3.80 8.43 9.67
CA ALA A 90 -2.63 8.53 8.82
C ALA A 90 -1.76 9.74 9.21
N LYS A 91 -2.36 10.91 9.45
CA LYS A 91 -1.62 12.11 9.91
C LYS A 91 -0.92 11.86 11.24
N ALA A 92 -1.63 11.34 12.24
CA ALA A 92 -1.05 11.01 13.54
C ALA A 92 0.06 9.96 13.45
N MET A 93 -0.02 9.02 12.51
CA MET A 93 1.02 8.04 12.22
C MET A 93 2.25 8.70 11.60
N LEU A 94 2.08 9.63 10.66
CA LEU A 94 3.15 10.39 10.01
C LEU A 94 3.83 11.37 10.98
N ASP A 95 3.08 12.00 11.88
CA ASP A 95 3.63 12.84 12.95
C ASP A 95 4.57 12.06 13.87
N ARG A 96 4.25 10.79 14.11
CA ARG A 96 5.04 9.87 14.95
C ARG A 96 6.11 9.12 14.16
N ALA A 97 6.42 9.56 12.93
CA ALA A 97 7.42 8.94 12.07
C ALA A 97 8.85 9.06 12.60
N ASN A 98 9.17 9.97 13.52
CA ASN A 98 10.50 10.15 14.11
C ASN A 98 11.66 10.14 13.08
N GLY A 99 11.54 10.92 12.01
CA GLY A 99 12.58 11.06 10.97
C GLY A 99 12.58 9.96 9.91
N LYS A 100 11.62 9.03 9.91
CA LYS A 100 11.46 8.02 8.85
C LYS A 100 11.09 8.64 7.53
N LYS A 101 11.61 8.07 6.44
CA LYS A 101 11.43 8.60 5.09
C LYS A 101 10.02 8.29 4.61
N PHE A 102 9.27 9.33 4.27
CA PHE A 102 7.98 9.21 3.61
C PHE A 102 7.69 10.41 2.70
N LEU A 103 6.69 10.22 1.85
CA LEU A 103 6.03 11.21 1.01
C LEU A 103 4.53 10.93 1.00
N ALA A 104 3.74 11.85 1.53
CA ALA A 104 2.29 11.82 1.47
C ALA A 104 1.79 12.95 0.57
N LEU A 105 0.90 12.61 -0.35
CA LEU A 105 0.32 13.51 -1.33
C LEU A 105 -1.20 13.46 -1.18
N GLU A 106 -1.79 14.61 -0.86
CA GLU A 106 -3.23 14.79 -0.77
C GLU A 106 -3.75 15.97 -1.59
N GLU A 107 -5.06 16.09 -1.77
CA GLU A 107 -5.66 17.22 -2.49
C GLU A 107 -5.44 18.51 -1.70
N ALA A 108 -4.85 19.52 -2.32
CA ALA A 108 -4.73 20.85 -1.71
C ALA A 108 -6.09 21.56 -1.70
N ARG A 109 -6.35 22.39 -0.67
CA ARG A 109 -7.59 23.18 -0.59
C ARG A 109 -7.73 24.18 -1.74
N SER A 110 -6.60 24.65 -2.26
CA SER A 110 -6.49 25.57 -3.40
C SER A 110 -6.61 24.86 -4.76
N GLY A 111 -6.69 23.52 -4.78
CA GLY A 111 -6.54 22.68 -5.98
C GLY A 111 -5.08 22.30 -6.22
N GLY A 112 -4.86 21.15 -6.88
CA GLY A 112 -3.53 20.56 -7.01
C GLY A 112 -3.19 19.66 -5.81
N THR A 113 -1.92 19.62 -5.42
CA THR A 113 -1.42 18.65 -4.44
C THR A 113 -0.84 19.32 -3.20
N TYR A 114 -1.30 18.93 -2.01
CA TYR A 114 -0.59 19.17 -0.77
C TYR A 114 0.40 18.03 -0.52
N MET A 115 1.68 18.37 -0.43
CA MET A 115 2.76 17.44 -0.19
C MET A 115 3.22 17.54 1.25
N TRP A 116 3.36 16.39 1.91
CA TRP A 116 3.98 16.24 3.21
C TRP A 116 5.06 15.17 3.16
N SER A 117 6.28 15.53 3.51
CA SER A 117 7.40 14.61 3.70
C SER A 117 8.02 14.77 5.09
N HIS A 118 8.90 13.84 5.44
CA HIS A 118 9.75 13.93 6.62
C HIS A 118 10.68 15.16 6.69
N ARG A 119 10.83 15.93 5.59
CA ARG A 119 11.71 17.11 5.53
C ARG A 119 10.95 18.43 5.42
N GLN A 120 9.83 18.42 4.69
CA GLN A 120 9.11 19.63 4.34
C GLN A 120 7.64 19.32 4.03
N GLN A 121 6.82 20.36 4.12
CA GLN A 121 5.43 20.37 3.70
C GLN A 121 5.17 21.57 2.79
N GLY A 122 4.21 21.46 1.89
CA GLY A 122 3.79 22.58 1.05
C GLY A 122 2.80 22.20 -0.05
N GLU A 123 2.19 23.21 -0.65
CA GLU A 123 1.31 23.05 -1.80
C GLU A 123 2.10 23.05 -3.11
N ILE A 124 1.70 22.18 -4.03
CA ILE A 124 2.17 22.07 -5.40
C ILE A 124 0.96 22.38 -6.29
N GLY A 125 0.92 23.60 -6.80
CA GLY A 125 -0.15 24.06 -7.68
C GLY A 125 -0.03 23.47 -9.09
N GLY A 126 -1.18 23.34 -9.76
CA GLY A 126 -1.25 22.99 -11.19
C GLY A 126 -1.04 21.52 -11.52
N VAL A 127 -0.91 20.63 -10.53
CA VAL A 127 -0.77 19.19 -10.74
C VAL A 127 -1.41 18.39 -9.59
N ASP A 128 -2.13 17.32 -9.94
CA ASP A 128 -2.82 16.45 -8.98
C ASP A 128 -2.02 15.15 -8.75
N LEU A 129 -0.77 15.25 -8.28
CA LEU A 129 0.09 14.11 -7.95
C LEU A 129 -0.49 13.17 -6.87
N TRP A 130 -1.54 13.57 -6.17
CA TRP A 130 -2.31 12.68 -5.30
C TRP A 130 -3.15 11.65 -6.10
N LYS A 131 -3.37 11.86 -7.40
CA LYS A 131 -3.92 10.89 -8.34
C LYS A 131 -2.81 9.99 -8.86
N LEU A 132 -3.10 8.69 -8.91
CA LEU A 132 -2.13 7.71 -9.40
C LEU A 132 -1.72 7.96 -10.85
N SER A 133 -2.64 8.39 -11.72
CA SER A 133 -2.35 8.70 -13.13
C SER A 133 -1.26 9.76 -13.25
N ASP A 134 -1.50 10.93 -12.66
CA ASP A 134 -0.65 12.10 -12.75
C ASP A 134 0.68 11.84 -12.03
N PHE A 135 0.64 11.13 -10.91
CA PHE A 135 1.86 10.68 -10.21
C PHE A 135 2.77 9.85 -11.14
N LEU A 136 2.21 8.86 -11.84
CA LEU A 136 2.99 7.99 -12.73
C LEU A 136 3.54 8.76 -13.93
N GLU A 137 2.75 9.64 -14.55
CA GLU A 137 3.21 10.48 -15.67
C GLU A 137 4.36 11.42 -15.31
N HIS A 138 4.47 11.84 -14.05
CA HIS A 138 5.50 12.75 -13.58
C HIS A 138 6.71 12.05 -12.92
N THR A 139 6.67 10.73 -12.70
CA THR A 139 7.73 10.00 -11.98
C THR A 139 8.39 8.88 -12.77
N ILE A 140 7.83 8.49 -13.91
CA ILE A 140 8.33 7.43 -14.80
C ILE A 140 8.49 8.01 -16.21
#